data_AF-A0A7X7A3S7-F1
#
_entry.id   AF-A0A7X7A3S7-F1
#
_cell.length_a   1.000
_cell.length_b   1.000
_cell.length_c   1.000
_cell.angle_alpha   90.00
_cell.angle_beta   90.00
_cell.angle_gamma   90.00
#
_symmetry.space_group_name_H-M   'P 1'
#
loop_
_entity.id
_entity.type
_entity.pdbx_description
1 polymer ?
#
loop_
_entity_poly.entity_id
_entity_poly.type
_entity_poly.pdbx_seq_one_letter_code
_entity_poly.pdbx_strand_id
1 'polypeptide(L)'
;MTSVKLKTLTPVHIGSGRELARDVEFLQWNNEIGVIDEKKTLEIIGEENIGTWVAIIESQEPLLNYLTTIKKNLKLMDVCKYTMPLYANKYSQTRTLKEQLRNGTGKPYIPGSSIKGAIRTALLNIFL
;
A
#
# COMPACT_ATOMS: atom_id res chain seq x y z
N MET A 1 -2.15 33.54 10.73
CA MET A 1 -2.17 32.34 9.87
C MET A 1 -3.36 31.50 10.33
N THR A 2 -4.34 31.23 9.48
CA THR A 2 -5.56 30.51 9.89
C THR A 2 -5.31 29.01 9.82
N SER A 3 -5.40 28.32 10.95
CA SER A 3 -5.30 26.86 11.02
C SER A 3 -6.68 26.23 11.04
N VAL A 4 -6.90 25.17 10.25
CA VAL A 4 -8.15 24.41 10.22
C VAL A 4 -7.90 23.00 10.74
N LYS A 5 -8.77 22.51 11.61
CA LYS A 5 -8.75 21.12 12.08
C LYS A 5 -9.75 20.30 11.28
N LEU A 6 -9.29 19.19 10.70
CA LEU A 6 -10.10 18.27 9.91
C LEU A 6 -10.28 16.95 10.66
N LYS A 7 -11.47 16.35 10.53
CA LYS A 7 -11.80 15.01 11.04
C LYS A 7 -12.50 14.25 9.93
N THR A 8 -12.00 13.07 9.59
CA THR A 8 -12.67 12.16 8.67
C THR A 8 -13.86 11.50 9.37
N LEU A 9 -15.04 11.58 8.77
CA LEU A 9 -16.26 10.94 9.30
C LEU A 9 -16.48 9.53 8.72
N THR A 10 -15.90 9.28 7.55
CA THR A 10 -15.92 8.01 6.83
C THR A 10 -14.50 7.65 6.38
N PRO A 11 -14.25 6.42 5.89
CA PRO A 11 -13.00 6.11 5.22
C PRO A 11 -12.77 7.05 4.03
N VAL A 12 -11.61 7.70 3.99
CA VAL A 12 -11.22 8.63 2.93
C VAL A 12 -10.00 8.06 2.20
N HIS A 13 -10.11 7.95 0.88
CA HIS A 13 -9.01 7.56 0.01
C HIS A 13 -8.63 8.74 -0.91
N ILE A 14 -7.33 9.00 -1.00
CA ILE A 14 -6.74 9.93 -1.97
C ILE A 14 -5.59 9.17 -2.61
N GLY A 15 -5.75 8.81 -3.89
CA GLY A 15 -4.80 7.94 -4.58
C GLY A 15 -3.45 8.63 -4.85
N SER A 16 -2.37 7.86 -4.76
CA SER A 16 -1.06 8.26 -5.29
C SER A 16 -0.98 8.17 -6.82
N GLY A 17 -1.96 7.49 -7.44
CA GLY A 17 -1.94 7.09 -8.84
C GLY A 17 -1.29 5.71 -9.07
N ARG A 18 -0.71 5.09 -8.03
CA ARG A 18 -0.15 3.73 -8.10
C ARG A 18 -1.19 2.69 -7.70
N GLU A 19 -1.17 1.56 -8.39
CA GLU A 19 -1.85 0.34 -7.99
C GLU A 19 -0.80 -0.71 -7.66
N LEU A 20 -0.96 -1.37 -6.51
CA LEU A 20 -0.05 -2.40 -6.05
C LEU A 20 -0.65 -3.76 -6.41
N ALA A 21 0.14 -4.63 -7.04
CA ALA A 21 -0.22 -6.00 -7.36
C ALA A 21 -0.18 -6.89 -6.11
N ARG A 22 -1.23 -7.71 -5.95
CA ARG A 22 -1.27 -8.74 -4.92
C ARG A 22 -0.10 -9.69 -5.09
N ASP A 23 0.37 -10.24 -3.97
CA ASP A 23 1.32 -11.35 -3.89
C ASP A 23 2.74 -11.02 -4.37
N VAL A 24 2.93 -9.83 -4.96
CA VAL A 24 4.18 -9.36 -5.54
C VAL A 24 4.59 -7.98 -5.03
N GLU A 25 3.65 -7.03 -4.89
CA GLU A 25 3.91 -5.69 -4.33
C GLU A 25 3.27 -5.48 -2.96
N PHE A 26 2.22 -6.24 -2.65
CA PHE A 26 1.68 -6.32 -1.30
C PHE A 26 1.35 -7.76 -0.92
N LEU A 27 1.56 -8.08 0.35
CA LEU A 27 1.26 -9.37 0.96
C LEU A 27 0.08 -9.21 1.91
N GLN A 28 -0.70 -10.28 2.06
CA GLN A 28 -1.71 -10.37 3.08
C GLN A 28 -1.33 -11.47 4.07
N TRP A 29 -1.45 -11.17 5.36
CA TRP A 29 -1.23 -12.11 6.45
C TRP A 29 -2.28 -11.87 7.53
N ASN A 30 -3.12 -12.86 7.80
CA ASN A 30 -4.28 -12.71 8.70
C ASN A 30 -5.14 -11.49 8.33
N ASN A 31 -5.40 -10.60 9.30
CA ASN A 31 -6.14 -9.35 9.11
C ASN A 31 -5.21 -8.14 8.88
N GLU A 32 -4.02 -8.36 8.31
CA GLU A 32 -3.09 -7.29 7.95
C GLU A 32 -2.68 -7.41 6.49
N ILE A 33 -2.46 -6.25 5.88
CA ILE A 33 -1.81 -6.09 4.59
C ILE A 33 -0.46 -5.44 4.83
N GLY A 34 0.59 -5.97 4.22
CA GLY A 34 1.91 -5.38 4.20
C GLY A 34 2.33 -5.01 2.77
N VAL A 35 2.78 -3.78 2.56
CA VAL A 35 3.38 -3.38 1.28
C VAL A 35 4.86 -3.69 1.32
N ILE A 36 5.33 -4.43 0.31
CA ILE A 36 6.68 -4.97 0.27
C ILE A 36 7.71 -3.83 0.19
N ASP A 37 8.85 -4.04 0.85
CA ASP A 37 10.06 -3.25 0.68
C ASP A 37 11.05 -4.07 -0.15
N GLU A 38 11.40 -3.56 -1.32
CA GLU A 38 12.26 -4.26 -2.27
C GLU A 38 13.66 -4.49 -1.70
N LYS A 39 14.17 -3.58 -0.87
CA LYS A 39 15.50 -3.71 -0.26
C LYS A 39 15.51 -4.79 0.81
N LYS A 40 14.51 -4.77 1.70
CA LYS A 40 14.38 -5.82 2.71
C LYS A 40 14.17 -7.20 2.09
N THR A 41 13.40 -7.24 0.99
CA THR A 41 13.21 -8.48 0.23
C THR A 41 14.55 -8.98 -0.32
N LEU A 42 15.32 -8.11 -0.96
CA LEU A 42 16.65 -8.43 -1.48
C LEU A 42 17.61 -8.91 -0.38
N GLU A 43 17.60 -8.27 0.80
CA GLU A 43 18.39 -8.68 1.97
C GLU A 43 18.04 -10.09 2.47
N ILE A 44 16.78 -10.52 2.31
CA ILE A 44 16.34 -11.87 2.69
C ILE A 44 16.75 -12.89 1.63
N ILE A 45 16.53 -12.57 0.35
CA ILE A 45 16.75 -13.55 -0.73
C ILE A 45 18.22 -13.67 -1.12
N GLY A 46 19.03 -12.63 -0.96
CA GLY A 46 20.39 -12.57 -1.50
C GLY A 46 20.44 -12.22 -2.99
N GLU A 47 21.52 -11.57 -3.41
CA GLU A 47 21.70 -11.12 -4.81
C GLU A 47 21.72 -12.28 -5.81
N GLU A 48 22.21 -13.45 -5.38
CA GLU A 48 22.28 -14.67 -6.18
C GLU A 48 20.90 -15.21 -6.58
N ASN A 49 19.85 -14.84 -5.85
CA ASN A 49 18.48 -15.30 -6.05
C ASN A 49 17.57 -14.30 -6.78
N ILE A 50 18.13 -13.19 -7.30
CA ILE A 50 17.37 -12.18 -8.04
C ILE A 50 16.63 -12.80 -9.24
N GLY A 51 17.27 -13.73 -9.96
CA GLY A 51 16.65 -14.39 -11.11
C GLY A 51 15.37 -15.17 -10.73
N THR A 52 15.39 -15.86 -9.59
CA THR A 52 14.20 -16.55 -9.07
C THR A 52 13.11 -15.56 -8.65
N TRP A 53 13.49 -14.44 -8.03
CA TRP A 53 12.54 -13.40 -7.66
C TRP A 53 11.86 -12.77 -8.88
N VAL A 54 12.62 -12.48 -9.95
CA VAL A 54 12.06 -11.99 -11.22
C VAL A 54 11.08 -13.00 -11.81
N ALA A 55 11.42 -14.29 -11.84
CA ALA A 55 10.53 -15.33 -12.34
C ALA A 55 9.20 -15.40 -11.56
N ILE A 56 9.23 -15.25 -10.23
CA ILE A 56 8.04 -15.21 -9.37
C ILE A 56 7.15 -14.01 -9.72
N ILE A 57 7.76 -12.84 -9.97
CA ILE A 57 7.05 -11.62 -10.39
C ILE A 57 6.34 -11.87 -11.73
N GLU A 58 7.05 -12.44 -12.70
CA GLU A 58 6.52 -12.73 -14.04
C GLU A 58 5.40 -13.77 -14.04
N SER A 59 5.51 -14.81 -13.20
CA SER A 59 4.48 -15.85 -13.06
C SER A 59 3.32 -15.46 -12.15
N GLN A 60 3.40 -14.29 -11.48
CA GLN A 60 2.46 -13.84 -10.45
C GLN A 60 2.26 -14.88 -9.33
N GLU A 61 3.33 -15.58 -8.97
CA GLU A 61 3.31 -16.51 -7.86
C GLU A 61 3.37 -15.77 -6.51
N PRO A 62 2.76 -16.33 -5.45
CA PRO A 62 2.87 -15.77 -4.11
C PRO A 62 4.31 -15.68 -3.61
N LEU A 63 4.88 -14.46 -3.60
CA LEU A 63 6.24 -14.21 -3.10
C LEU A 63 6.42 -14.71 -1.67
N LEU A 64 5.35 -14.65 -0.87
CA LEU A 64 5.36 -15.14 0.50
C LEU A 64 5.75 -16.62 0.61
N ASN A 65 5.32 -17.46 -0.35
CA ASN A 65 5.67 -18.88 -0.37
C ASN A 65 7.17 -19.03 -0.54
N TYR A 66 7.79 -18.28 -1.45
CA TYR A 66 9.23 -18.30 -1.63
C TYR A 66 9.98 -17.79 -0.40
N LEU A 67 9.60 -16.64 0.15
CA LEU A 67 10.28 -16.04 1.30
C LEU A 67 10.27 -16.93 2.55
N THR A 68 9.17 -17.69 2.75
CA THR A 68 9.06 -18.63 3.87
C THR A 68 9.95 -19.87 3.71
N THR A 69 10.34 -20.24 2.49
CA THR A 69 11.35 -21.30 2.27
C THR A 69 12.74 -20.88 2.72
N ILE A 70 13.09 -19.61 2.56
CA ILE A 70 14.40 -19.05 2.94
C ILE A 70 14.41 -18.72 4.44
N LYS A 71 13.35 -18.08 4.93
CA LYS A 71 13.23 -17.63 6.33
C LYS A 71 11.97 -18.22 6.98
N LYS A 72 12.14 -19.33 7.71
CA LYS A 72 11.03 -20.08 8.35
C LYS A 72 10.15 -19.27 9.31
N ASN A 73 10.71 -18.29 10.01
CA ASN A 73 10.01 -17.44 10.98
C ASN A 73 9.81 -16.00 10.46
N LEU A 74 9.46 -15.87 9.17
CA LEU A 74 9.25 -14.58 8.53
C LEU A 74 8.08 -13.83 9.19
N LYS A 75 8.31 -12.56 9.55
CA LYS A 75 7.26 -11.62 9.96
C LYS A 75 7.04 -10.57 8.87
N LEU A 76 5.82 -10.03 8.76
CA LEU A 76 5.55 -8.94 7.80
C LEU A 76 6.52 -7.76 7.94
N MET A 77 6.92 -7.39 9.17
CA MET A 77 7.86 -6.28 9.40
C MET A 77 9.26 -6.53 8.80
N ASP A 78 9.62 -7.79 8.58
CA ASP A 78 10.92 -8.16 8.02
C ASP A 78 10.99 -7.89 6.51
N VAL A 79 9.86 -7.86 5.82
CA VAL A 79 9.78 -7.72 4.36
C VAL A 79 9.04 -6.45 3.93
N CYS A 80 8.14 -5.93 4.75
CA CYS A 80 7.28 -4.81 4.39
C CYS A 80 7.85 -3.45 4.80
N LYS A 81 7.57 -2.44 3.98
CA LYS A 81 7.84 -1.03 4.25
C LYS A 81 6.87 -0.45 5.27
N TYR A 82 5.60 -0.85 5.18
CA TYR A 82 4.56 -0.55 6.14
C TYR A 82 3.48 -1.62 6.10
N THR A 83 2.72 -1.72 7.19
CA THR A 83 1.54 -2.57 7.29
C THR A 83 0.29 -1.73 7.56
N MET A 84 -0.87 -2.32 7.29
CA MET A 84 -2.17 -1.74 7.64
C MET A 84 -3.18 -2.84 7.96
N PRO A 85 -4.14 -2.58 8.85
CA PRO A 85 -5.24 -3.49 9.10
C PRO A 85 -6.11 -3.67 7.86
N LEU A 86 -6.52 -4.91 7.61
CA LEU A 86 -7.46 -5.28 6.56
C LEU A 86 -8.89 -5.17 7.10
N TYR A 87 -9.66 -4.21 6.55
CA TYR A 87 -11.07 -4.01 6.89
C TYR A 87 -12.05 -4.61 5.88
N ALA A 88 -11.57 -5.24 4.80
CA ALA A 88 -12.42 -5.74 3.73
C ALA A 88 -12.82 -7.22 3.94
N ASN A 89 -14.12 -7.52 3.85
CA ASN A 89 -14.66 -8.87 4.07
C ASN A 89 -14.50 -9.83 2.88
N LYS A 90 -14.34 -9.31 1.65
CA LYS A 90 -14.21 -10.10 0.41
C LYS A 90 -12.92 -9.80 -0.33
N TYR A 91 -11.80 -9.82 0.38
CA TYR A 91 -10.49 -9.47 -0.20
C TYR A 91 -9.94 -10.56 -1.12
N SER A 92 -10.36 -11.83 -1.00
CA SER A 92 -9.74 -12.96 -1.72
C SER A 92 -9.75 -12.82 -3.25
N GLN A 93 -10.68 -12.03 -3.82
CA GLN A 93 -10.78 -11.80 -5.26
C GLN A 93 -10.04 -10.53 -5.74
N THR A 94 -9.53 -9.72 -4.81
CA THR A 94 -8.91 -8.43 -5.12
C THR A 94 -7.49 -8.62 -5.66
N ARG A 95 -7.25 -8.30 -6.94
CA ARG A 95 -5.91 -8.42 -7.55
C ARG A 95 -5.01 -7.22 -7.31
N THR A 96 -5.58 -6.02 -7.15
CA THR A 96 -4.80 -4.79 -6.97
C THR A 96 -5.29 -3.97 -5.79
N LEU A 97 -4.38 -3.18 -5.20
CA LEU A 97 -4.64 -2.24 -4.13
C LEU A 97 -4.26 -0.83 -4.59
N LYS A 98 -5.23 0.09 -4.63
CA LYS A 98 -4.97 1.50 -4.91
C LYS A 98 -4.23 2.14 -3.75
N GLU A 99 -3.02 2.62 -4.00
CA GLU A 99 -2.16 3.14 -2.95
C GLU A 99 -2.63 4.52 -2.48
N GLN A 100 -2.70 4.71 -1.15
CA GLN A 100 -2.95 6.01 -0.55
C GLN A 100 -1.76 6.94 -0.78
N LEU A 101 -2.03 8.20 -1.15
CA LEU A 101 -1.02 9.23 -1.28
C LEU A 101 -0.28 9.45 0.05
N ARG A 102 1.05 9.38 -0.03
CA ARG A 102 1.97 9.57 1.09
C ARG A 102 2.95 10.69 0.78
N ASN A 103 3.47 11.33 1.83
CA ASN A 103 4.53 12.32 1.71
C ASN A 103 5.91 11.65 1.54
N GLY A 104 6.97 12.45 1.42
CA GLY A 104 8.35 11.94 1.29
C GLY A 104 8.84 11.10 2.49
N THR A 105 8.19 11.21 3.65
CA THR A 105 8.48 10.37 4.83
C THR A 105 7.58 9.13 4.91
N GLY A 106 6.81 8.82 3.86
CA GLY A 106 5.90 7.67 3.81
C GLY A 106 4.63 7.80 4.64
N LYS A 107 4.30 8.97 5.19
CA LYS A 107 3.06 9.18 5.98
C LYS A 107 1.90 9.56 5.06
N PRO A 108 0.72 8.93 5.21
CA PRO A 108 -0.45 9.29 4.42
C PRO A 108 -0.94 10.70 4.81
N TYR A 109 -1.39 11.47 3.84
CA TYR A 109 -1.91 12.83 4.09
C TYR A 109 -3.02 13.21 3.12
N ILE A 110 -3.77 14.25 3.48
CA ILE A 110 -4.73 14.89 2.59
C ILE A 110 -4.06 16.14 2.01
N PRO A 111 -3.79 16.19 0.69
CA PRO A 111 -3.16 17.35 0.09
C PRO A 111 -4.13 18.54 0.06
N GLY A 112 -3.57 19.75 0.18
CA GLY A 112 -4.34 20.99 0.12
C GLY A 112 -5.09 21.17 -1.20
N SER A 113 -4.59 20.61 -2.30
CA SER A 113 -5.28 20.60 -3.59
C SER A 113 -6.60 19.83 -3.55
N SER A 114 -6.67 18.68 -2.87
CA SER A 114 -7.91 17.91 -2.71
C SER A 114 -8.94 18.67 -1.87
N ILE A 115 -8.52 19.27 -0.75
CA ILE A 115 -9.41 20.09 0.10
C ILE A 115 -9.90 21.31 -0.68
N LYS A 116 -8.99 22.02 -1.36
CA LYS A 116 -9.31 23.17 -2.20
C LYS A 116 -10.31 22.79 -3.30
N GLY A 117 -10.14 21.62 -3.93
CA GLY A 117 -11.06 21.09 -4.92
C GLY A 117 -12.46 20.89 -4.35
N ALA A 118 -12.58 20.24 -3.19
CA ALA A 118 -13.87 20.04 -2.52
C ALA A 118 -14.56 21.37 -2.16
N ILE A 119 -13.82 22.33 -1.60
CA ILE A 119 -14.37 23.66 -1.27
C ILE A 119 -14.78 24.40 -2.55
N ARG A 120 -13.95 24.35 -3.61
CA ARG A 120 -14.27 24.97 -4.90
C ARG A 120 -15.58 24.44 -5.46
N THR A 121 -15.79 23.12 -5.45
CA THR A 121 -17.04 22.52 -5.94
C THR A 121 -18.24 22.93 -5.09
N ALA A 122 -18.09 22.99 -3.76
CA ALA A 122 -19.17 23.45 -2.88
C ALA A 122 -19.54 24.92 -3.16
N LEU A 123 -18.55 25.81 -3.32
CA LEU A 123 -18.81 27.21 -3.67
C LEU A 123 -19.47 27.33 -5.06
N LEU A 124 -18.99 26.54 -6.03
CA LEU A 124 -19.58 26.52 -7.37
C LEU A 124 -21.07 26.19 -7.32
N ASN A 125 -21.46 25.16 -6.57
CA ASN A 125 -22.85 24.75 -6.41
C ASN A 125 -23.72 25.73 -5.59
N ILE A 126 -23.12 26.65 -4.83
CA ILE A 126 -23.86 27.69 -4.10
C ILE A 126 -24.16 28.88 -5.00
N PHE A 127 -23.22 29.23 -5.88
CA PHE A 127 -23.27 30.46 -6.67
C PHE A 127 -23.70 30.28 -8.13
N LEU A 128 -23.74 29.04 -8.64
CA LEU A 128 -24.29 28.66 -9.95
C LEU A 128 -25.43 27.67 -9.76
#